data_AF-A0A4P8JUX4-F1
#
_entry.id   AF-A0A4P8JUX4-F1
#
_cell.length_a   1.000
_cell.length_b   1.000
_cell.length_c   1.000
_cell.angle_alpha   90.00
_cell.angle_beta   90.00
_cell.angle_gamma   90.00
#
_symmetry.space_group_name_H-M   'P 1'
#
loop_
_entity.id
_entity.type
_entity.pdbx_description
1 polymer ?
#
loop_
_entity_poly.entity_id
_entity_poly.type
_entity_poly.pdbx_seq_one_letter_code
_entity_poly.pdbx_strand_id
1 'polypeptide(L)' 'MSAIAGFLLFIVGITGAIWPEATIRFWFFGAVDEDSMSDSGKMFFQGLGALCAVIGILVSFMG' A
#
# COMPACT_ATOMS: atom_id res chain seq x y z
N MET A 1 -9.40 8.39 -18.13
CA MET A 1 -9.78 7.32 -17.17
C MET A 1 -8.56 6.66 -16.55
N SER A 2 -7.46 6.45 -17.29
CA SER A 2 -6.24 5.80 -16.77
C SER A 2 -5.48 6.62 -15.70
N ALA A 3 -5.36 7.94 -15.88
CA ALA A 3 -4.66 8.81 -14.91
C ALA A 3 -5.28 8.81 -13.50
N ILE A 4 -6.60 8.70 -13.38
CA ILE A 4 -7.29 8.63 -12.07
C ILE A 4 -6.96 7.31 -11.36
N ALA A 5 -6.89 6.20 -12.11
CA ALA A 5 -6.52 4.90 -11.57
C ALA A 5 -5.05 4.90 -11.08
N GLY A 6 -4.13 5.52 -11.85
CA GLY A 6 -2.75 5.69 -11.44
C GLY A 6 -2.60 6.55 -10.18
N PHE A 7 -3.35 7.65 -10.07
CA PHE A 7 -3.34 8.51 -8.90
C PHE A 7 -3.89 7.82 -7.64
N LEU A 8 -4.96 7.04 -7.77
CA LEU A 8 -5.51 6.25 -6.66
C LEU A 8 -4.54 5.15 -6.20
N LEU A 9 -3.89 4.46 -7.14
CA LEU A 9 -2.84 3.48 -6.84
C LEU A 9 -1.65 4.12 -6.11
N PHE A 10 -1.28 5.34 -6.51
CA PHE A 10 -0.21 6.07 -5.87
C PHE A 10 -0.54 6.43 -4.42
N ILE A 11 -1.74 6.98 -4.16
CA ILE A 11 -2.19 7.32 -2.81
C ILE A 11 -2.23 6.06 -1.94
N VAL A 12 -2.87 4.99 -2.41
CA VAL A 12 -2.97 3.73 -1.65
C VAL A 12 -1.59 3.13 -1.39
N GLY A 13 -0.68 3.18 -2.36
CA GLY A 13 0.69 2.70 -2.22
C GLY A 13 1.49 3.49 -1.17
N ILE A 14 1.42 4.82 -1.21
CA ILE A 14 2.07 5.68 -0.21
C ILE A 14 1.50 5.44 1.18
N THR A 15 0.18 5.38 1.32
CA THR A 15 -0.45 5.14 2.62
C THR A 15 -0.07 3.77 3.17
N GLY A 16 -0.03 2.73 2.32
CA GLY A 16 0.43 1.38 2.68
C GLY A 16 1.92 1.29 3.01
N ALA A 17 2.76 2.15 2.42
CA ALA A 17 4.20 2.21 2.71
C ALA A 17 4.50 2.95 4.02
N ILE A 18 3.81 4.07 4.27
CA ILE A 18 4.04 4.89 5.47
C ILE A 18 3.41 4.20 6.68
N TRP A 19 2.15 3.78 6.59
CA TRP A 19 1.39 3.14 7.67
C TRP A 19 0.91 1.74 7.25
N PRO A 20 1.82 0.76 7.17
CA PRO A 20 1.49 -0.62 6.80
C PRO A 20 0.50 -1.24 7.80
N GLU A 21 0.65 -1.00 9.10
CA GLU A 21 -0.20 -1.59 10.15
C GLU A 21 -1.65 -1.10 10.03
N ALA A 22 -1.85 0.21 9.91
CA ALA A 22 -3.17 0.80 9.77
C ALA A 22 -3.85 0.35 8.46
N THR A 23 -3.07 0.22 7.38
CA THR A 23 -3.57 -0.24 6.09
C THR A 23 -4.00 -1.70 6.14
N ILE A 24 -3.21 -2.57 6.77
CA ILE A 24 -3.53 -3.99 6.91
C ILE A 24 -4.72 -4.17 7.86
N ARG A 25 -4.77 -3.46 8.98
CA ARG A 25 -5.95 -3.43 9.84
C ARG A 25 -7.19 -3.00 9.06
N PHE A 26 -7.09 -1.97 8.23
CA PHE A 26 -8.22 -1.53 7.42
C PHE A 26 -8.65 -2.58 6.39
N TRP A 27 -7.68 -3.18 5.67
CA TRP A 27 -7.94 -4.17 4.62
C TRP A 27 -8.48 -5.51 5.16
N PHE A 28 -8.02 -5.93 6.34
CA PHE A 28 -8.44 -7.16 6.99
C PHE A 28 -9.54 -6.93 8.03
N PHE A 29 -10.23 -5.78 8.03
CA PHE A 29 -11.31 -5.45 8.99
C PHE A 29 -10.90 -5.60 10.47
N GLY A 30 -9.64 -5.32 10.79
CA GLY A 30 -9.09 -5.44 12.14
C GLY A 30 -8.83 -6.88 12.57
N ALA A 31 -8.92 -7.86 11.67
CA ALA A 31 -8.66 -9.27 11.97
C ALA A 31 -7.17 -9.57 12.24
N VAL A 32 -6.26 -8.65 11.89
CA VAL A 32 -4.83 -8.77 12.16
C VAL A 32 -4.49 -7.94 13.41
N ASP A 33 -4.04 -8.63 14.44
CA ASP A 33 -3.61 -8.03 15.71
C ASP A 33 -2.16 -7.53 15.58
N GLU A 34 -1.85 -6.36 16.13
CA GLU A 34 -0.53 -5.70 15.99
C GLU A 34 0.61 -6.57 16.55
N ASP A 35 0.34 -7.35 17.60
CA ASP A 35 1.29 -8.28 18.22
C ASP A 35 1.52 -9.58 17.41
N SER A 36 0.63 -9.90 16.47
CA SER A 36 0.77 -11.09 15.60
C SER A 36 1.67 -10.83 14.38
N MET A 37 2.03 -9.56 14.16
CA MET A 37 2.70 -9.12 12.95
C MET A 37 4.22 -9.08 13.16
N SER A 38 4.89 -10.15 12.73
CA SER A 38 6.36 -10.25 12.74
C SER A 38 7.01 -9.09 11.96
N ASP A 39 8.19 -8.61 12.40
CA ASP A 39 8.95 -7.53 11.77
C ASP A 39 9.17 -7.75 10.27
N SER A 40 9.34 -9.00 9.84
CA SER A 40 9.46 -9.36 8.42
C SER A 40 8.17 -9.10 7.63
N GLY A 41 7.00 -9.29 8.26
CA GLY A 41 5.71 -8.98 7.65
C GLY A 41 5.54 -7.48 7.43
N LYS A 42 5.93 -6.66 8.41
CA LYS A 42 5.94 -5.18 8.27
C LYS A 42 6.77 -4.73 7.07
N MET A 43 8.01 -5.24 6.97
CA MET A 43 8.91 -4.91 5.87
C MET A 43 8.35 -5.33 4.50
N PHE A 44 7.72 -6.50 4.42
CA PHE A 44 7.07 -6.98 3.21
C PHE A 44 5.94 -6.04 2.76
N PHE A 45 5.05 -5.64 3.68
CA PHE A 45 3.94 -4.73 3.35
C PHE A 45 4.40 -3.32 3.02
N GLN A 46 5.44 -2.79 3.68
CA GLN A 46 6.05 -1.53 3.27
C GLN A 46 6.61 -1.59 1.85
N GLY A 47 7.31 -2.68 1.52
CA GLY A 47 7.84 -2.91 0.18
C GLY A 47 6.72 -3.01 -0.87
N LEU A 48 5.63 -3.68 -0.54
CA LEU A 48 4.47 -3.85 -1.43
C LEU A 48 3.72 -2.52 -1.64
N GLY A 49 3.61 -1.70 -0.60
CA GLY A 49 3.10 -0.32 -0.68
C GLY A 49 3.99 0.57 -1.57
N ALA A 50 5.31 0.50 -1.38
CA ALA A 50 6.26 1.24 -2.21
C ALA A 50 6.18 0.83 -3.69
N LEU A 51 6.06 -0.46 -3.97
CA LEU A 51 5.83 -0.97 -5.34
C LEU A 51 4.53 -0.44 -5.93
N CYS A 52 3.43 -0.43 -5.16
CA CYS A 52 2.16 0.14 -5.61
C CYS A 52 2.28 1.64 -5.92
N ALA A 53 3.04 2.40 -5.13
CA ALA A 53 3.29 3.81 -5.39
C ALA A 53 4.06 4.00 -6.72
N VAL A 54 5.12 3.24 -6.94
CA VAL A 54 5.91 3.30 -8.18
C VAL A 54 5.07 2.92 -9.41
N ILE A 55 4.26 1.87 -9.30
CA ILE A 55 3.35 1.45 -10.37
C ILE A 55 2.27 2.51 -10.63
N GLY A 56 1.70 3.12 -9.58
CA GLY A 56 0.72 4.19 -9.71
C GLY A 56 1.28 5.41 -10.45
N ILE A 57 2.54 5.78 -10.17
CA ILE A 57 3.27 6.81 -10.92
C ILE A 57 3.38 6.40 -12.40
N LEU A 58 3.91 5.20 -12.67
CA LEU A 58 4.11 4.70 -14.04
C LEU A 58 2.81 4.69 -14.86
N VAL A 59 1.72 4.19 -14.28
CA VAL A 59 0.39 4.15 -14.92
C VAL A 59 -0.15 5.56 -15.16
N SER A 60 0.13 6.51 -14.27
CA SER A 60 -0.27 7.91 -14.45
C SER A 60 0.46 8.60 -15.61
N PHE A 61 1.70 8.20 -15.90
CA PHE A 61 2.51 8.74 -17.01
C PHE A 61 2.31 8.00 -18.34
N MET A 62 1.90 6.72 -18.31
CA MET A 62 1.62 5.93 -19.52
C MET A 62 0.16 6.02 -19.99
N GLY A 63 -0.73 6.61 -19.18
CA GLY A 63 -2.19 6.56 -19.34
C GLY A 63 -2.87 7.82 -19.88
#